data_AF-A0A3B0UDG9-F1
#
_entry.id   AF-A0A3B0UDG9-F1
#
_cell.length_a   1.000
_cell.length_b   1.000
_cell.length_c   1.000
_cell.angle_alpha   90.00
_cell.angle_beta   90.00
_cell.angle_gamma   90.00
#
_symmetry.space_group_name_H-M   'P 1'
#
loop_
_entity.id
_entity.type
_entity.pdbx_description
1 polymer ?
#
loop_
_entity_poly.entity_id
_entity_poly.type
_entity_poly.pdbx_seq_one_letter_code
_entity_poly.pdbx_strand_id
1 'polypeptide(L)'
;MAKTTYKAYGYRWVILAVFMLISVMIQLQWLTHAAVERPAEVFYHGQFNPNSFFNIDFLAMVYMLVYIIMSFPASYIIDTYGIRKAIGLGAIIAAVSGLLKGFYASSFLIVVIAQIGLAIAQPFVLNAVTAVTVRWFPLRERGLAAGLAILAQYLGIIFAMLITPVFIGTNPGLPG
;
A
#
# COMPACT_ATOMS: atom_id res chain seq x y z
N MET A 1 -40.19 -9.54 -17.57
CA MET A 1 -38.76 -9.47 -17.18
C MET A 1 -38.54 -10.35 -15.96
N ALA A 2 -37.88 -11.51 -16.11
CA ALA A 2 -37.54 -12.36 -14.98
C ALA A 2 -36.46 -11.65 -14.13
N LYS A 3 -36.79 -11.32 -12.87
CA LYS A 3 -35.80 -10.88 -11.87
C LYS A 3 -34.94 -12.09 -11.52
N THR A 4 -33.82 -12.26 -12.21
CA THR A 4 -32.74 -13.16 -11.80
C THR A 4 -32.23 -12.70 -10.45
N THR A 5 -32.76 -13.32 -9.40
CA THR A 5 -32.43 -13.02 -8.02
C THR A 5 -31.08 -13.66 -7.73
N TYR A 6 -30.00 -12.91 -7.98
CA TYR A 6 -28.65 -13.33 -7.63
C TYR A 6 -28.61 -13.53 -6.10
N LYS A 7 -28.39 -14.77 -5.64
CA LYS A 7 -28.20 -15.06 -4.20
C LYS A 7 -26.94 -14.32 -3.74
N ALA A 8 -27.13 -13.15 -3.11
CA ALA A 8 -26.06 -12.36 -2.56
C ALA A 8 -25.52 -13.05 -1.30
N TYR A 9 -24.38 -13.73 -1.43
CA TYR A 9 -23.71 -14.36 -0.30
C TYR A 9 -23.07 -13.30 0.61
N GLY A 10 -23.23 -13.44 1.93
CA GLY A 10 -22.60 -12.55 2.93
C GLY A 10 -21.08 -12.51 2.85
N TYR A 11 -20.46 -13.54 2.24
CA TYR A 11 -19.02 -13.65 2.01
C TYR A 11 -18.39 -12.48 1.21
N ARG A 12 -19.20 -11.73 0.44
CA ARG A 12 -18.76 -10.50 -0.25
C ARG A 12 -18.20 -9.43 0.69
N TRP A 13 -18.75 -9.33 1.91
CA TRP A 13 -18.28 -8.39 2.94
C TRP A 13 -16.97 -8.82 3.55
N VAL A 14 -16.72 -10.13 3.67
CA VAL A 14 -15.42 -10.66 4.10
C VAL A 14 -14.34 -10.29 3.09
N ILE A 15 -14.63 -10.43 1.80
CA ILE A 15 -13.68 -10.04 0.73
C ILE A 15 -13.41 -8.54 0.77
N LEU A 16 -14.44 -7.71 0.97
CA LEU A 16 -14.27 -6.28 1.13
C LEU A 16 -13.44 -5.95 2.38
N ALA A 17 -13.68 -6.60 3.51
CA ALA A 17 -12.92 -6.39 4.73
C ALA A 17 -11.44 -6.77 4.57
N VAL A 18 -11.14 -7.90 3.94
CA VAL A 18 -9.76 -8.31 3.62
C VAL A 18 -9.11 -7.29 2.68
N PHE A 19 -9.84 -6.85 1.65
CA PHE A 19 -9.36 -5.83 0.72
C PHE A 19 -9.07 -4.49 1.44
N MET A 20 -9.96 -4.07 2.34
CA MET A 20 -9.79 -2.89 3.17
C MET A 20 -8.55 -3.02 4.08
N LEU A 21 -8.33 -4.17 4.71
CA LEU A 21 -7.15 -4.42 5.53
C LEU A 21 -5.84 -4.31 4.73
N ILE A 22 -5.78 -4.91 3.54
CA ILE A 22 -4.60 -4.79 2.67
C ILE A 22 -4.38 -3.33 2.27
N SER A 23 -5.45 -2.60 1.94
CA SER A 23 -5.39 -1.17 1.59
C SER A 23 -4.85 -0.32 2.75
N VAL A 24 -5.32 -0.57 3.98
CA VAL A 24 -4.82 0.08 5.21
C VAL A 24 -3.33 -0.18 5.38
N MET A 25 -2.88 -1.43 5.22
CA MET A 25 -1.47 -1.80 5.40
C MET A 25 -0.56 -1.15 4.36
N ILE A 26 -0.99 -1.08 3.10
CA ILE A 26 -0.23 -0.39 2.04
C ILE A 26 -0.09 1.09 2.35
N GLN A 27 -1.17 1.75 2.78
CA GLN A 27 -1.13 3.18 3.16
C GLN A 27 -0.24 3.42 4.38
N LEU A 28 -0.30 2.51 5.37
CA LEU A 28 0.59 2.54 6.53
C LEU A 28 2.06 2.48 6.12
N GLN A 29 2.43 1.48 5.31
CA GLN A 29 3.81 1.32 4.88
C GLN A 29 4.31 2.48 4.02
N TRP A 30 3.44 3.07 3.21
CA TRP A 30 3.77 4.26 2.45
C TRP A 30 4.06 5.46 3.36
N LEU A 31 3.17 5.79 4.29
CA LEU A 31 3.32 6.99 5.12
C LEU A 31 4.40 6.87 6.18
N THR A 32 4.72 5.67 6.64
CA THR A 32 5.78 5.48 7.66
C THR A 32 7.09 6.14 7.20
N HIS A 33 7.50 6.01 5.94
CA HIS A 33 8.73 6.67 5.46
C HIS A 33 8.61 8.18 5.29
N ALA A 34 7.46 8.69 4.86
CA ALA A 34 7.23 10.14 4.78
C ALA A 34 7.39 10.81 6.16
N ALA A 35 7.08 10.10 7.25
CA ALA A 35 7.24 10.59 8.61
C ALA A 35 8.64 10.32 9.23
N VAL A 36 9.36 9.29 8.77
CA VAL A 36 10.71 8.93 9.29
C VAL A 36 11.83 9.52 8.42
N GLU A 37 11.56 10.41 7.47
CA GLU A 37 12.57 10.96 6.57
C GLU A 37 13.76 11.58 7.32
N ARG A 38 13.49 12.46 8.29
CA ARG A 38 14.56 13.11 9.09
C ARG A 38 15.31 12.14 10.00
N PRO A 39 14.66 11.29 10.84
CA PRO A 39 15.40 10.31 11.64
C PRO A 39 16.15 9.26 10.81
N ALA A 40 15.63 8.89 9.64
CA ALA A 40 16.31 7.98 8.73
C ALA A 40 17.58 8.60 8.14
N GLU A 41 17.60 9.91 7.89
CA GLU A 41 18.78 10.63 7.40
C GLU A 41 19.95 10.51 8.33
N VAL A 42 19.68 10.61 9.62
CA VAL A 42 20.73 10.51 10.61
C VAL A 42 21.09 9.05 10.92
N PHE A 43 20.10 8.14 10.97
CA PHE A 43 20.33 6.71 11.19
C PHE A 43 21.14 6.04 10.07
N TYR A 44 20.93 6.44 8.81
CA TYR A 44 21.68 5.91 7.66
C TYR A 44 22.88 6.77 7.27
N HIS A 45 23.24 7.76 8.09
CA HIS A 45 24.34 8.68 7.78
C HIS A 45 25.63 7.92 7.47
N GLY A 46 26.21 8.16 6.30
CA GLY A 46 27.41 7.46 5.79
C GLY A 46 27.15 6.15 5.02
N GLN A 47 25.91 5.64 4.97
CA GLN A 47 25.55 4.47 4.15
C GLN A 47 25.05 4.83 2.74
N PHE A 48 24.71 6.09 2.50
CA PHE A 48 24.22 6.58 1.23
C PHE A 48 24.91 7.89 0.85
N ASN A 49 24.92 8.23 -0.43
CA ASN A 49 25.45 9.49 -0.93
C ASN A 49 24.29 10.48 -1.12
N PRO A 50 24.24 11.62 -0.39
CA PRO A 50 23.16 12.60 -0.50
C PRO A 50 22.97 13.17 -1.90
N ASN A 51 24.04 13.17 -2.73
CA ASN A 51 24.01 13.67 -4.10
C ASN A 51 23.60 12.59 -5.13
N SER A 52 23.30 11.36 -4.70
CA SER A 52 22.87 10.28 -5.58
C SER A 52 21.35 10.27 -5.75
N PHE A 53 20.88 9.71 -6.86
CA PHE A 53 19.45 9.53 -7.13
C PHE A 53 18.77 8.61 -6.11
N PHE A 54 19.52 7.70 -5.49
CA PHE A 54 19.05 6.85 -4.40
C PHE A 54 19.34 7.51 -3.05
N ASN A 55 18.67 8.61 -2.77
CA ASN A 55 18.73 9.32 -1.48
C ASN A 55 17.49 9.02 -0.64
N ILE A 56 17.33 9.69 0.50
CA ILE A 56 16.19 9.45 1.38
C ILE A 56 14.88 10.01 0.80
N ASP A 57 14.94 11.16 0.15
CA ASP A 57 13.81 11.75 -0.58
C ASP A 57 13.25 10.77 -1.62
N PHE A 58 14.12 9.95 -2.23
CA PHE A 58 13.73 8.92 -3.18
C PHE A 58 12.78 7.90 -2.56
N LEU A 59 12.89 7.56 -1.27
CA LEU A 59 11.96 6.61 -0.63
C LEU A 59 10.52 7.15 -0.59
N ALA A 60 10.34 8.47 -0.56
CA ALA A 60 9.02 9.10 -0.64
C ALA A 60 8.56 9.23 -2.10
N MET A 61 9.45 9.66 -3.00
CA MET A 61 9.12 9.92 -4.41
C MET A 61 8.91 8.65 -5.24
N VAL A 62 9.57 7.53 -4.88
CA VAL A 62 9.52 6.27 -5.63
C VAL A 62 8.10 5.73 -5.77
N TYR A 63 7.24 5.96 -4.76
CA TYR A 63 5.84 5.57 -4.82
C TYR A 63 5.11 6.28 -5.96
N MET A 64 5.28 7.59 -6.11
CA MET A 64 4.61 8.35 -7.17
C MET A 64 5.10 7.92 -8.55
N LEU A 65 6.42 7.75 -8.71
CA LEU A 65 7.03 7.35 -9.99
C LEU A 65 6.61 5.94 -10.42
N VAL A 66 6.76 4.97 -9.52
CA VAL A 66 6.43 3.56 -9.80
C VAL A 66 4.93 3.40 -9.99
N TYR A 67 4.09 4.11 -9.22
CA TYR A 67 2.64 4.03 -9.36
C TYR A 67 2.20 4.42 -10.77
N ILE A 68 2.71 5.51 -11.34
CA ILE A 68 2.37 5.95 -12.70
C ILE A 68 2.66 4.84 -13.72
N ILE A 69 3.86 4.25 -13.65
CA ILE A 69 4.30 3.22 -14.61
C ILE A 69 3.52 1.91 -14.39
N MET A 70 3.39 1.48 -13.13
CA MET A 70 2.78 0.19 -12.77
C MET A 70 1.26 0.20 -12.78
N SER A 71 0.61 1.36 -12.79
CA SER A 71 -0.86 1.44 -12.90
C SER A 71 -1.38 0.82 -14.20
N PHE A 72 -0.65 0.97 -15.31
CA PHE A 72 -1.00 0.35 -16.60
C PHE A 72 -0.95 -1.20 -16.57
N PRO A 73 0.19 -1.85 -16.24
CA PRO A 73 0.26 -3.30 -16.17
C PRO A 73 -0.61 -3.87 -15.05
N ALA A 74 -0.75 -3.18 -13.91
CA ALA A 74 -1.66 -3.61 -12.85
C ALA A 74 -3.10 -3.69 -13.36
N SER A 75 -3.58 -2.64 -14.04
CA SER A 75 -4.93 -2.62 -14.62
C SER A 75 -5.11 -3.70 -15.68
N TYR A 76 -4.13 -3.87 -16.57
CA TYR A 76 -4.15 -4.94 -17.57
C TYR A 76 -4.24 -6.33 -16.94
N ILE A 77 -3.51 -6.57 -15.85
CA ILE A 77 -3.52 -7.85 -15.15
C ILE A 77 -4.86 -8.08 -14.43
N ILE A 78 -5.42 -7.04 -13.80
CA ILE A 78 -6.74 -7.09 -13.14
C ILE A 78 -7.83 -7.46 -14.14
N ASP A 79 -7.80 -6.84 -15.32
CA ASP A 79 -8.83 -7.01 -16.35
C ASP A 79 -8.67 -8.35 -17.09
N THR A 80 -7.44 -8.74 -17.43
CA THR A 80 -7.17 -9.94 -18.24
C THR A 80 -7.13 -11.22 -17.42
N TYR A 81 -6.40 -11.23 -16.30
CA TYR A 81 -6.16 -12.43 -15.49
C TYR A 81 -7.10 -12.54 -14.29
N GLY A 82 -7.84 -11.47 -14.01
CA GLY A 82 -8.86 -11.41 -12.97
C GLY A 82 -8.36 -10.92 -11.63
N ILE A 83 -9.29 -10.29 -10.91
CA ILE A 83 -9.12 -9.60 -9.63
C ILE A 83 -8.38 -10.44 -8.57
N ARG A 84 -8.74 -11.73 -8.41
CA ARG A 84 -8.14 -12.58 -7.37
C ARG A 84 -6.63 -12.76 -7.57
N LYS A 85 -6.20 -12.96 -8.82
CA LYS A 85 -4.78 -13.15 -9.13
C LYS A 85 -4.01 -11.83 -8.99
N ALA A 86 -4.60 -10.72 -9.43
CA ALA A 86 -3.99 -9.40 -9.31
C ALA A 86 -3.80 -8.97 -7.84
N ILE A 87 -4.85 -9.05 -7.02
CA ILE A 87 -4.77 -8.72 -5.60
C ILE A 87 -3.83 -9.68 -4.87
N GLY A 88 -3.88 -10.98 -5.21
CA GLY A 88 -2.98 -11.97 -4.64
C GLY A 88 -1.51 -11.66 -4.93
N LEU A 89 -1.19 -11.30 -6.18
CA LEU A 89 0.16 -10.88 -6.57
C LEU A 89 0.60 -9.63 -5.81
N GLY A 90 -0.24 -8.60 -5.76
CA GLY A 90 0.03 -7.37 -5.00
C GLY A 90 0.26 -7.66 -3.51
N ALA A 91 -0.56 -8.53 -2.91
CA ALA A 91 -0.41 -8.92 -1.51
C ALA A 91 0.87 -9.70 -1.23
N ILE A 92 1.28 -10.61 -2.14
CA ILE A 92 2.54 -11.36 -2.01
C ILE A 92 3.74 -10.41 -2.12
N ILE A 93 3.74 -9.52 -3.11
CA ILE A 93 4.80 -8.51 -3.27
C ILE A 93 4.86 -7.63 -2.02
N ALA A 94 3.70 -7.14 -1.54
CA ALA A 94 3.62 -6.33 -0.33
C ALA A 94 4.14 -7.06 0.92
N ALA A 95 3.80 -8.35 1.08
CA ALA A 95 4.25 -9.16 2.20
C ALA A 95 5.77 -9.40 2.15
N VAL A 96 6.30 -9.82 1.00
CA VAL A 96 7.74 -10.09 0.84
C VAL A 96 8.54 -8.81 1.05
N SER A 97 8.15 -7.71 0.42
CA SER A 97 8.84 -6.43 0.57
C SER A 97 8.70 -5.85 1.99
N GLY A 98 7.54 -6.01 2.62
CA GLY A 98 7.32 -5.61 4.01
C GLY A 98 8.21 -6.39 5.00
N LEU A 99 8.33 -7.70 4.82
CA LEU A 99 9.22 -8.54 5.64
C LEU A 99 10.68 -8.20 5.38
N LEU A 100 11.08 -8.02 4.12
CA LEU A 100 12.44 -7.65 3.74
C LEU A 100 12.85 -6.32 4.40
N LYS A 101 11.95 -5.34 4.39
CA LYS A 101 12.13 -4.06 5.08
C LYS A 101 12.23 -4.22 6.59
N GLY A 102 11.43 -5.09 7.21
CA GLY A 102 11.44 -5.31 8.66
C GLY A 102 12.69 -6.03 9.17
N PHE A 103 13.14 -7.08 8.48
CA PHE A 103 14.32 -7.85 8.90
C PHE A 103 15.65 -7.17 8.59
N TYR A 104 15.71 -6.39 7.50
CA TYR A 104 16.95 -5.78 7.02
C TYR A 104 16.91 -4.25 7.09
N ALA A 105 16.24 -3.72 8.11
CA ALA A 105 16.17 -2.28 8.40
C ALA A 105 17.54 -1.65 8.74
N SER A 106 18.63 -2.43 8.83
CA SER A 106 19.98 -1.92 9.06
C SER A 106 20.69 -1.44 7.79
N SER A 107 20.22 -1.84 6.59
CA SER A 107 20.86 -1.51 5.32
C SER A 107 19.96 -0.65 4.44
N PHE A 108 20.43 0.56 4.13
CA PHE A 108 19.70 1.51 3.30
C PHE A 108 19.31 0.93 1.93
N LEU A 109 20.21 0.21 1.27
CA LEU A 109 19.97 -0.38 -0.06
C LEU A 109 18.83 -1.40 -0.03
N ILE A 110 18.75 -2.24 1.01
CA ILE A 110 17.70 -3.24 1.13
C ILE A 110 16.35 -2.57 1.40
N VAL A 111 16.34 -1.50 2.18
CA VAL A 111 15.13 -0.68 2.40
C VAL A 111 14.67 -0.04 1.09
N VAL A 112 15.57 0.50 0.26
CA VAL A 112 15.23 1.04 -1.06
C VAL A 112 14.62 -0.03 -1.96
N ILE A 113 15.20 -1.23 -2.02
CA ILE A 113 14.64 -2.35 -2.81
C ILE A 113 13.25 -2.74 -2.31
N ALA A 114 13.09 -2.86 -0.98
CA ALA A 114 11.80 -3.16 -0.39
C ALA A 114 10.77 -2.06 -0.71
N GLN A 115 11.18 -0.80 -0.64
CA GLN A 115 10.34 0.36 -0.94
C GLN A 115 9.86 0.36 -2.40
N ILE A 116 10.74 0.04 -3.34
CA ILE A 116 10.37 -0.15 -4.76
C ILE A 116 9.34 -1.28 -4.90
N GLY A 117 9.56 -2.43 -4.24
CA GLY A 117 8.63 -3.56 -4.29
C GLY A 117 7.24 -3.20 -3.73
N LEU A 118 7.19 -2.47 -2.62
CA LEU A 118 5.93 -1.96 -2.06
C LEU A 118 5.23 -0.96 -2.97
N ALA A 119 5.99 -0.09 -3.63
CA ALA A 119 5.47 0.84 -4.62
C ALA A 119 4.87 0.12 -5.84
N ILE A 120 5.46 -1.02 -6.26
CA ILE A 120 4.90 -1.89 -7.31
C ILE A 120 3.60 -2.53 -6.83
N ALA A 121 3.51 -2.97 -5.58
CA ALA A 121 2.33 -3.64 -5.03
C ALA A 121 1.10 -2.73 -4.94
N GLN A 122 1.29 -1.44 -4.64
CA GLN A 122 0.21 -0.47 -4.43
C GLN A 122 -0.82 -0.41 -5.57
N PRO A 123 -0.45 -0.21 -6.85
CA PRO A 123 -1.42 -0.12 -7.95
C PRO A 123 -2.21 -1.41 -8.16
N PHE A 124 -1.66 -2.60 -7.87
CA PHE A 124 -2.41 -3.87 -7.97
C PHE A 124 -3.58 -3.94 -7.00
N VAL A 125 -3.49 -3.26 -5.86
CA VAL A 125 -4.57 -3.21 -4.86
C VAL A 125 -5.49 -2.03 -5.14
N LEU A 126 -4.96 -0.83 -5.33
CA LEU A 126 -5.78 0.37 -5.53
C LEU A 126 -6.60 0.34 -6.82
N ASN A 127 -6.03 -0.13 -7.93
CA ASN A 127 -6.77 -0.22 -9.19
C ASN A 127 -7.84 -1.34 -9.14
N ALA A 128 -7.67 -2.33 -8.25
CA ALA A 128 -8.61 -3.43 -8.11
C ALA A 128 -9.90 -3.05 -7.39
N VAL A 129 -9.97 -1.91 -6.68
CA VAL A 129 -11.18 -1.44 -5.96
C VAL A 129 -12.40 -1.45 -6.88
N THR A 130 -12.28 -0.83 -8.05
CA THR A 130 -13.38 -0.70 -9.02
C THR A 130 -13.83 -2.07 -9.52
N ALA A 131 -12.87 -2.94 -9.83
CA ALA A 131 -13.18 -4.29 -10.30
C ALA A 131 -13.85 -5.14 -9.19
N VAL A 132 -13.39 -5.05 -7.94
CA VAL A 132 -13.99 -5.75 -6.79
C VAL A 132 -15.44 -5.30 -6.57
N THR A 133 -15.67 -4.00 -6.55
CA THR A 133 -17.02 -3.44 -6.30
C THR A 133 -17.99 -3.82 -7.41
N VAL A 134 -17.58 -3.75 -8.69
CA VAL A 134 -18.43 -4.12 -9.83
C VAL A 134 -18.79 -5.61 -9.82
N ARG A 135 -17.82 -6.48 -9.51
CA ARG A 135 -17.98 -7.93 -9.68
C ARG A 135 -18.62 -8.64 -8.48
N TRP A 136 -18.43 -8.11 -7.27
CA TRP A 136 -18.90 -8.75 -6.02
C TRP A 136 -20.11 -8.07 -5.39
N PHE A 137 -20.41 -6.82 -5.76
CA PHE A 137 -21.54 -6.07 -5.19
C PHE A 137 -22.62 -5.76 -6.24
N PRO A 138 -23.91 -5.91 -5.87
CA PRO A 138 -25.04 -5.52 -6.71
C PRO A 138 -25.06 -4.01 -6.90
N LEU A 139 -25.59 -3.53 -8.03
CA LEU A 139 -25.53 -2.14 -8.48
C LEU A 139 -25.85 -1.10 -7.38
N ARG A 140 -26.86 -1.41 -6.54
CA ARG A 140 -27.33 -0.55 -5.45
C ARG A 140 -26.35 -0.42 -4.27
N GLU A 141 -25.46 -1.40 -4.06
CA GLU A 141 -24.48 -1.42 -2.96
C GLU A 141 -23.06 -1.08 -3.41
N ARG A 142 -22.79 -0.97 -4.72
CA ARG A 142 -21.46 -0.68 -5.27
C ARG A 142 -20.88 0.63 -4.75
N GLY A 143 -21.71 1.67 -4.68
CA GLY A 143 -21.28 2.98 -4.18
C GLY A 143 -20.83 2.94 -2.71
N LEU A 144 -21.56 2.20 -1.88
CA LEU A 144 -21.19 2.02 -0.47
C LEU A 144 -19.90 1.20 -0.34
N ALA A 145 -19.75 0.12 -1.10
CA ALA A 145 -18.53 -0.69 -1.09
C ALA A 145 -17.29 0.10 -1.55
N ALA A 146 -17.43 0.93 -2.59
CA ALA A 146 -16.36 1.83 -3.04
C ALA A 146 -16.03 2.89 -1.97
N GLY A 147 -17.05 3.47 -1.33
CA GLY A 147 -16.86 4.42 -0.23
C GLY A 147 -16.12 3.80 0.96
N LEU A 148 -16.46 2.57 1.35
CA LEU A 148 -15.74 1.85 2.42
C LEU A 148 -14.28 1.55 2.04
N ALA A 149 -14.00 1.19 0.79
CA ALA A 149 -12.63 0.99 0.32
C ALA A 149 -11.79 2.27 0.39
N ILE A 150 -12.39 3.43 0.06
CA ILE A 150 -11.74 4.74 0.20
C ILE A 150 -11.56 5.09 1.68
N LEU A 151 -12.56 4.85 2.52
CA LEU A 151 -12.47 5.06 3.97
C LEU A 151 -11.31 4.26 4.57
N ALA A 152 -11.11 3.01 4.14
CA ALA A 152 -9.98 2.20 4.57
C ALA A 152 -8.62 2.85 4.25
N GLN A 153 -8.49 3.50 3.10
CA GLN A 153 -7.26 4.22 2.76
C GLN A 153 -7.00 5.38 3.73
N TYR A 154 -8.04 6.18 4.03
CA TYR A 154 -7.92 7.26 5.00
C TYR A 154 -7.63 6.76 6.41
N LEU A 155 -8.25 5.65 6.83
CA LEU A 155 -7.92 5.01 8.11
C LEU A 155 -6.46 4.59 8.16
N GLY A 156 -5.90 4.02 7.08
CA GLY A 156 -4.48 3.71 6.99
C GLY A 156 -3.57 4.93 7.15
N ILE A 157 -3.93 6.05 6.54
CA ILE A 157 -3.20 7.32 6.70
C ILE A 157 -3.26 7.80 8.16
N ILE A 158 -4.46 7.82 8.77
CA ILE A 158 -4.65 8.23 10.17
C ILE A 158 -3.82 7.34 11.10
N PHE A 159 -3.90 6.02 10.93
CA PHE A 159 -3.09 5.10 11.72
C PHE A 159 -1.60 5.34 11.52
N ALA A 160 -1.14 5.61 10.29
CA ALA A 160 0.27 5.91 10.05
C ALA A 160 0.71 7.16 10.81
N MET A 161 -0.09 8.22 10.75
CA MET A 161 0.23 9.48 11.43
C MET A 161 0.17 9.37 12.96
N LEU A 162 -0.66 8.49 13.52
CA LEU A 162 -0.75 8.29 14.97
C LEU A 162 0.32 7.31 15.49
N ILE A 163 0.57 6.23 14.77
CA ILE A 163 1.49 5.16 15.20
C ILE A 163 2.93 5.61 15.02
N THR A 164 3.27 6.24 13.89
CA THR A 164 4.68 6.55 13.57
C THR A 164 5.36 7.44 14.63
N PRO A 165 4.74 8.53 15.14
CA PRO A 165 5.33 9.34 16.21
C PRO A 165 5.45 8.63 17.56
N VAL A 166 4.49 7.74 17.88
CA VAL A 166 4.50 6.96 19.13
C VAL A 166 5.67 5.98 19.15
N PHE A 167 5.99 5.37 18.00
CA PHE A 167 7.10 4.42 17.89
C PHE A 167 8.47 5.08 17.69
N ILE A 168 8.55 6.23 17.02
CA ILE A 168 9.81 6.96 16.83
C ILE A 168 10.27 7.63 18.13
N GLY A 169 9.37 7.81 19.10
CA GLY A 169 9.68 8.53 20.33
C GLY A 169 9.86 10.00 20.00
N THR A 170 8.91 10.83 20.40
CA THR A 170 9.05 12.28 20.34
C THR A 170 10.07 12.71 21.40
N ASN A 171 11.36 12.43 21.17
CA ASN A 171 12.44 12.83 22.07
C ASN A 171 13.34 13.84 21.32
N PRO A 172 13.06 15.15 21.43
CA PRO A 172 13.78 16.20 20.70
C PRO A 172 15.26 16.39 21.12
N GLY A 173 15.85 15.46 21.87
CA GLY A 173 17.20 15.54 22.42
C GLY A 173 18.12 14.36 22.11
N LEU A 174 17.70 13.37 21.32
CA LEU A 174 18.64 12.35 20.82
C LEU A 174 19.16 12.80 19.45
N PRO A 175 20.49 12.96 19.26
CA PRO A 175 21.05 13.13 17.94
C PRO A 175 20.70 11.83 17.19
N GLY A 176 20.07 11.99 16.04
CA GLY A 176 19.84 10.84 15.18
C GLY A 176 21.16 10.24 14.71
#